data_AF-A0A958NL71-F1
#
_entry.id   AF-A0A958NL71-F1
#
_cell.length_a   1.000
_cell.length_b   1.000
_cell.length_c   1.000
_cell.angle_alpha   90.00
_cell.angle_beta   90.00
_cell.angle_gamma   90.00
#
_symmetry.space_group_name_H-M   'P 1'
#
loop_
_entity.id
_entity.type
_entity.pdbx_description
1 polymer ?
#
loop_
_entity_poly.entity_id
_entity_poly.type
_entity_poly.pdbx_seq_one_letter_code
_entity_poly.pdbx_strand_id
1 'polypeptide(L)'
;NGYYYLIHKWGNDLSPYRKLLMWPFKNFENFVFCVFILSMFLTGLIPDGTFHGEKTAANAGVIFLFMFKCMVAITLYYGFLSGKNFSAAIWDSKYYNN
;
A
#
# COMPACT_ATOMS: atom_id res chain seq x y z
N ASN A 1 -8.65 8.14 -33.89
CA ASN A 1 -9.10 7.70 -32.55
C ASN A 1 -8.34 6.46 -32.09
N GLY A 2 -7.04 6.59 -31.91
CA GLY A 2 -6.13 5.48 -31.61
C GLY A 2 -5.29 5.78 -30.38
N TYR A 3 -5.96 5.96 -29.24
CA TYR A 3 -5.30 6.19 -27.96
C TYR A 3 -4.71 4.89 -27.43
N TYR A 4 -3.62 4.44 -28.05
CA TYR A 4 -2.72 3.50 -27.41
C TYR A 4 -1.86 4.32 -26.45
N TYR A 5 -2.29 4.41 -25.19
CA TYR A 5 -1.42 4.90 -24.12
C TYR A 5 -0.23 3.96 -24.04
N LEU A 6 0.87 4.38 -24.67
CA LEU A 6 2.17 3.77 -24.59
C LEU A 6 2.64 3.89 -23.15
N ILE A 7 2.38 2.85 -22.34
CA ILE A 7 3.07 2.54 -21.09
C ILE A 7 4.54 2.14 -21.42
N HIS A 8 5.17 2.77 -22.42
CA HIS A 8 6.39 2.28 -23.06
C HIS A 8 7.66 3.03 -22.61
N LYS A 9 7.57 4.11 -21.84
CA LYS A 9 8.78 4.70 -21.24
C LYS A 9 8.45 5.12 -19.81
N TRP A 10 8.77 4.28 -18.84
CA TRP A 10 8.85 4.69 -17.42
C TRP A 10 10.14 5.46 -17.12
N GLY A 11 10.76 6.05 -18.15
CA GLY A 11 11.92 6.91 -18.05
C GLY A 11 11.48 8.37 -17.95
N ASN A 12 11.76 8.98 -16.79
CA ASN A 12 11.79 10.42 -16.52
C ASN A 12 10.49 11.27 -16.67
N ASP A 13 9.45 10.81 -17.36
CA ASP A 13 8.21 11.58 -17.59
C ASP A 13 7.13 11.40 -16.50
N LEU A 14 7.33 10.47 -15.56
CA LEU A 14 6.41 10.28 -14.46
C LEU A 14 6.78 11.18 -13.29
N SER A 15 5.84 12.04 -12.88
CA SER A 15 5.98 12.85 -11.67
C SER A 15 6.38 11.97 -10.47
N PRO A 16 7.29 12.43 -9.58
CA PRO A 16 7.73 11.67 -8.41
C PRO A 16 6.57 11.14 -7.56
N TYR A 17 5.48 11.90 -7.51
CA TYR A 17 4.24 11.54 -6.84
C TYR A 17 3.61 10.24 -7.37
N ARG A 18 3.54 10.08 -8.70
CA ARG A 18 2.96 8.88 -9.31
C ARG A 18 3.82 7.64 -9.07
N LYS A 19 5.15 7.83 -8.99
CA LYS A 19 6.09 6.76 -8.63
C LYS A 19 5.84 6.27 -7.20
N LEU A 20 5.61 7.18 -6.25
CA LEU A 20 5.36 6.85 -4.85
C LEU A 20 4.01 6.14 -4.66
N LEU A 21 2.96 6.57 -5.36
CA LEU A 21 1.64 5.91 -5.32
C LEU A 21 1.65 4.48 -5.88
N MET A 22 2.48 4.22 -6.89
CA MET A 22 2.54 2.90 -7.54
C MET A 22 3.54 1.94 -6.88
N TRP A 23 4.45 2.47 -6.05
CA TRP A 23 5.46 1.70 -5.31
C TRP A 23 4.94 0.52 -4.49
N PRO A 24 3.83 0.63 -3.71
CA PRO A 24 3.27 -0.52 -2.98
C PRO A 24 2.86 -1.68 -3.90
N PHE A 25 2.49 -1.41 -5.16
CA PHE A 25 2.04 -2.44 -6.09
C PHE A 25 3.18 -3.12 -6.85
N LYS A 26 4.43 -2.71 -6.62
CA LYS A 26 5.61 -3.28 -7.29
C LYS A 26 5.84 -4.74 -6.88
N ASN A 27 5.81 -5.00 -5.58
CA ASN A 27 6.04 -6.31 -4.96
C ASN A 27 5.04 -6.54 -3.82
N PHE A 28 4.72 -7.80 -3.53
CA PHE A 28 3.86 -8.15 -2.40
C PHE A 28 4.46 -7.69 -1.05
N GLU A 29 5.78 -7.76 -0.88
CA GLU A 29 6.45 -7.28 0.34
C GLU A 29 6.28 -5.76 0.55
N ASN A 30 6.47 -4.96 -0.51
CA ASN A 30 6.25 -3.50 -0.44
C ASN A 30 4.79 -3.18 -0.08
N PHE A 31 3.84 -3.95 -0.62
CA PHE A 31 2.43 -3.80 -0.31
C PHE A 31 2.17 -4.02 1.17
N VAL A 32 2.61 -5.16 1.72
CA VAL A 32 2.45 -5.48 3.14
C VAL A 32 3.11 -4.42 4.03
N PHE A 33 4.30 -3.96 3.65
CA PHE A 33 5.02 -2.89 4.36
C PHE A 33 4.24 -1.56 4.35
N CYS A 34 3.68 -1.16 3.20
CA CYS A 34 2.83 0.03 3.11
C CYS A 34 1.57 -0.10 3.98
N VAL A 35 0.92 -1.27 3.99
CA VAL A 35 -0.25 -1.52 4.85
C VAL A 35 0.12 -1.43 6.32
N PHE A 36 1.29 -1.97 6.71
CA PHE A 36 1.81 -1.87 8.07
C PHE A 36 2.02 -0.41 8.49
N ILE A 37 2.74 0.39 7.70
CA ILE A 37 2.96 1.82 8.00
C ILE A 37 1.63 2.57 8.09
N LEU A 38 0.71 2.33 7.14
CA LEU A 38 -0.58 2.99 7.13
C LEU A 38 -1.40 2.64 8.37
N SER A 39 -1.40 1.37 8.80
CA SER A 39 -2.09 0.97 10.03
C SER A 39 -1.48 1.62 11.29
N MET A 40 -0.16 1.79 11.34
CA MET A 40 0.51 2.49 12.44
C MET A 40 0.12 3.98 12.46
N PHE A 41 0.12 4.64 11.30
CA PHE A 41 -0.30 6.02 11.16
C PHE A 41 -1.76 6.22 11.59
N LEU A 42 -2.68 5.38 11.10
CA LEU A 42 -4.10 5.45 11.47
C LEU A 42 -4.32 5.20 12.96
N THR A 43 -3.56 4.30 13.56
CA THR A 43 -3.62 4.06 15.01
C THR A 43 -3.21 5.32 15.79
N GLY A 44 -2.20 6.06 15.31
CA GLY A 44 -1.76 7.32 15.93
C GLY A 44 -2.75 8.48 15.79
N LEU A 45 -3.70 8.40 14.85
CA LEU A 45 -4.76 9.40 14.70
C LEU A 45 -5.96 9.17 15.63
N ILE A 46 -6.03 8.00 16.30
CA ILE A 46 -7.11 7.70 17.24
C ILE A 46 -6.94 8.60 18.47
N PRO A 47 -7.92 9.48 18.78
CA PRO A 47 -7.79 10.38 19.91
C PRO A 47 -7.87 9.62 21.23
N ASP A 48 -7.17 10.16 22.21
CA ASP A 48 -7.17 9.65 23.57
C ASP A 48 -8.58 9.70 24.16
N GLY A 49 -9.03 8.59 24.74
CA GLY A 49 -10.39 8.45 25.27
C GLY A 49 -11.40 7.80 24.32
N THR A 50 -11.01 7.44 23.09
CA THR A 50 -11.85 6.60 22.20
C THR A 50 -12.13 5.22 22.81
N PHE A 51 -11.18 4.70 23.58
CA PHE A 51 -11.31 3.44 24.30
C PHE A 51 -11.18 3.70 25.81
N HIS A 52 -12.08 3.12 26.61
CA HIS A 52 -11.98 3.16 28.06
C HIS A 52 -10.76 2.34 28.52
N GLY A 53 -9.83 3.00 29.19
CA GLY A 53 -8.61 2.38 29.73
C GLY A 53 -7.49 3.39 29.92
N GLU A 54 -6.49 3.02 30.71
CA GLU A 54 -5.29 3.85 30.87
C GLU A 54 -4.45 3.88 29.59
N LYS A 55 -3.69 4.96 29.40
CA LYS A 55 -2.76 5.10 28.28
C LYS A 55 -1.51 4.26 28.51
N THR A 56 -1.62 2.96 28.27
CA THR A 56 -0.51 2.01 28.36
C THR A 56 -0.05 1.56 26.97
N ALA A 57 1.25 1.30 26.82
CA ALA A 57 1.81 0.77 25.56
C ALA A 57 1.14 -0.53 25.10
N ALA A 58 0.71 -1.38 26.04
CA ALA A 58 -0.06 -2.58 25.76
C ALA A 58 -1.39 -2.28 25.05
N ASN A 59 -2.15 -1.29 25.53
CA ASN A 59 -3.41 -0.88 24.93
C ASN A 59 -3.21 -0.32 23.51
N ALA A 60 -2.18 0.50 23.31
CA ALA A 60 -1.80 0.99 21.99
C ALA A 60 -1.43 -0.17 21.04
N GLY A 61 -0.71 -1.19 21.53
CA GLY A 61 -0.38 -2.40 20.77
C GLY A 61 -1.62 -3.20 20.34
N VAL A 62 -2.62 -3.35 21.22
CA VAL A 62 -3.89 -4.03 20.89
C VAL A 62 -4.67 -3.25 19.84
N ILE A 63 -4.79 -1.93 19.99
CA ILE A 63 -5.46 -1.07 19.00
C ILE A 63 -4.75 -1.15 17.65
N PHE A 64 -3.42 -1.11 17.65
CA PHE A 64 -2.61 -1.28 16.45
C PHE A 64 -2.88 -2.62 15.76
N LEU A 65 -2.86 -3.74 16.50
CA LEU A 65 -3.12 -5.07 15.94
C LEU A 65 -4.54 -5.18 15.34
N PHE A 66 -5.53 -4.57 16.01
CA PHE A 66 -6.90 -4.50 15.50
C PHE A 66 -6.96 -3.71 14.19
N MET A 67 -6.37 -2.51 14.16
CA MET A 67 -6.30 -1.67 12.96
C MET A 67 -5.57 -2.38 11.81
N PHE A 68 -4.43 -3.00 12.08
CA PHE A 68 -3.66 -3.75 11.09
C PHE A 68 -4.49 -4.90 10.50
N LYS A 69 -5.16 -5.70 11.34
CA LYS A 69 -6.03 -6.79 10.87
C LYS A 69 -7.14 -6.27 9.94
N CYS A 70 -7.81 -5.19 10.30
CA CYS A 70 -8.86 -4.58 9.48
C CYS A 70 -8.30 -4.08 8.13
N MET A 71 -7.15 -3.41 8.16
CA MET A 71 -6.49 -2.93 6.94
C MET A 71 -6.06 -4.08 6.02
N VAL A 72 -5.53 -5.17 6.57
CA VAL A 72 -5.19 -6.38 5.81
C VAL A 72 -6.44 -6.98 5.18
N ALA A 73 -7.55 -7.09 5.91
CA ALA A 73 -8.80 -7.62 5.37
C ALA A 73 -9.34 -6.77 4.20
N ILE A 74 -9.39 -5.45 4.37
CA ILE A 74 -9.82 -4.50 3.33
C ILE A 74 -8.91 -4.63 2.10
N THR A 75 -7.60 -4.56 2.30
CA THR A 75 -6.64 -4.54 1.20
C THR A 75 -6.55 -5.88 0.47
N LEU A 76 -6.73 -7.01 1.16
CA LEU A 76 -6.90 -8.31 0.52
C LEU A 76 -8.22 -8.40 -0.24
N TYR A 77 -9.33 -7.93 0.32
CA TYR A 77 -10.63 -7.92 -0.36
C TYR A 77 -10.57 -7.13 -1.67
N TYR A 78 -10.09 -5.88 -1.61
CA TYR A 78 -9.93 -5.05 -2.82
C TYR A 78 -8.81 -5.53 -3.73
N GLY A 79 -7.72 -6.08 -3.18
CA GLY A 79 -6.60 -6.62 -3.93
C GLY A 79 -6.98 -7.85 -4.75
N PHE A 80 -7.74 -8.77 -4.14
CA PHE A 80 -8.26 -9.96 -4.80
C PHE A 80 -9.31 -9.61 -5.86
N LEU A 81 -10.22 -8.68 -5.56
CA LEU A 81 -11.17 -8.14 -6.55
C LEU A 81 -10.48 -7.43 -7.71
N SER A 82 -9.34 -6.79 -7.46
CA SER A 82 -8.62 -6.07 -8.51
C SER A 82 -7.97 -7.00 -9.53
N GLY A 83 -7.81 -8.30 -9.25
CA GLY A 83 -7.22 -9.28 -10.19
C GLY A 83 -5.83 -8.91 -10.71
N LYS A 84 -5.15 -7.96 -10.05
CA LYS A 84 -3.85 -7.43 -10.46
C LYS A 84 -2.75 -8.29 -9.87
N ASN A 85 -1.94 -8.88 -10.73
CA ASN A 85 -0.77 -9.64 -10.31
C ASN A 85 0.33 -8.69 -9.81
N PHE A 86 0.76 -8.86 -8.56
CA PHE A 86 1.99 -8.26 -8.04
C PHE A 86 3.17 -8.89 -8.77
N SER A 87 3.60 -8.31 -9.89
CA SER A 87 4.70 -8.87 -10.68
C SER A 87 5.84 -7.88 -10.77
N ALA A 88 6.91 -8.18 -10.04
CA ALA A 88 8.20 -7.51 -10.18
C ALA A 88 8.69 -7.53 -11.65
N ALA A 89 8.36 -8.58 -12.40
CA ALA A 89 8.79 -8.79 -13.78
C ALA A 89 8.15 -7.80 -14.78
N ILE A 90 6.98 -7.22 -14.47
CA ILE A 90 6.40 -6.15 -15.29
C ILE A 90 7.22 -4.85 -15.15
N TRP A 91 7.81 -4.64 -13.98
CA TRP A 91 8.51 -3.41 -13.63
C TRP A 91 9.97 -3.37 -14.10
N ASP A 92 10.61 -4.53 -14.26
CA ASP A 92 12.00 -4.66 -14.69
C ASP A 92 12.13 -5.60 -15.90
N SER A 93 11.26 -5.43 -16.90
CA SER A 93 11.34 -6.26 -18.10
C SER A 93 12.41 -5.72 -19.06
N LYS A 94 13.31 -6.62 -19.49
CA LYS A 94 14.39 -6.36 -20.46
C LYS A 94 13.88 -5.80 -21.81
N TYR A 95 12.60 -5.99 -22.13
CA TYR A 95 11.98 -5.54 -23.38
C TYR A 95 11.21 -4.21 -23.26
N TYR A 96 10.90 -3.72 -22.05
CA TYR A 96 10.25 -2.42 -21.83
C TYR A 96 11.22 -1.29 -21.43
N ASN A 97 12.40 -1.63 -20.90
CA ASN A 97 13.34 -0.64 -20.33
C ASN A 97 14.58 -0.33 -21.20
N ASN A 98 14.51 -0.60 -22.52
CA ASN A 98 15.45 -0.10 -23.53
C ASN A 98 14.71 0.86 -24.50
#